data_AF-A0A7V2JFD3-F1
#
_entry.id   AF-A0A7V2JFD3-F1
#
_cell.length_a   1.000
_cell.length_b   1.000
_cell.length_c   1.000
_cell.angle_alpha   90.00
_cell.angle_beta   90.00
_cell.angle_gamma   90.00
#
_symmetry.space_group_name_H-M   'P 1'
#
loop_
_entity.id
_entity.type
_entity.pdbx_description
1 polymer ?
#
loop_
_entity_poly.entity_id
_entity_poly.type
_entity_poly.pdbx_seq_one_letter_code
_entity_poly.pdbx_strand_id
1 'polypeptide(L)'
;MEKKKKILFIFILFLILMSLNALSIQISVEKEEILSVDELHITSSNPDILKINNGLFIIEVLPNRGRVIWSVYPVSNTDENFIYFSKDPYILPFMDEITSQYFFELGGSYLSEPWNPRSNQPYPYEEYNVIQSDNEARVILEGMNPTENIRARV
;
A
#
# COMPACT_ATOMS: atom_id res chain seq x y z
N MET A 1 50.17 -14.48 -14.69
CA MET A 1 49.22 -14.87 -13.63
C MET A 1 48.55 -13.67 -12.97
N GLU A 2 49.26 -12.57 -12.71
CA GLU A 2 48.70 -11.35 -12.09
C GLU A 2 47.59 -10.65 -12.90
N LYS A 3 47.70 -10.61 -14.23
CA LYS A 3 46.71 -9.92 -15.08
C LYS A 3 45.30 -10.54 -14.96
N LYS A 4 45.21 -11.88 -14.87
CA LYS A 4 43.95 -12.60 -14.64
C LYS A 4 43.37 -12.31 -13.25
N LYS A 5 44.21 -12.22 -12.22
CA LYS A 5 43.79 -11.87 -10.85
C LYS A 5 43.25 -10.42 -10.78
N LYS A 6 43.89 -9.47 -11.48
CA LYS A 6 43.40 -8.08 -11.57
C LYS A 6 42.05 -7.97 -12.27
N ILE A 7 41.86 -8.70 -13.38
CA ILE A 7 40.56 -8.72 -14.10
C ILE A 7 39.47 -9.32 -13.22
N LEU A 8 39.74 -10.44 -12.53
CA LEU A 8 38.79 -11.06 -11.63
C LEU A 8 38.40 -10.12 -10.47
N PHE A 9 39.37 -9.40 -9.90
CA PHE A 9 39.13 -8.43 -8.84
C PHE A 9 38.24 -7.27 -9.31
N ILE A 10 38.50 -6.71 -10.50
CA ILE A 10 37.68 -5.65 -11.09
C ILE A 10 36.25 -6.15 -11.35
N PHE A 11 36.10 -7.39 -11.82
CA PHE A 11 34.79 -7.98 -12.09
C PHE A 11 33.98 -8.19 -10.80
N ILE A 12 34.62 -8.65 -9.72
CA ILE A 12 33.98 -8.77 -8.40
C ILE A 12 33.59 -7.38 -7.86
N LEU A 13 34.47 -6.38 -7.99
CA LEU A 13 34.18 -5.02 -7.54
C LEU A 13 32.98 -4.42 -8.31
N PHE A 14 32.90 -4.67 -9.62
CA PHE A 14 31.79 -4.26 -10.48
C PHE A 14 30.48 -4.94 -10.07
N LEU A 15 30.49 -6.25 -9.77
CA LEU A 15 29.33 -6.97 -9.26
C LEU A 15 28.84 -6.41 -7.91
N ILE A 16 29.77 -6.09 -7.00
CA ILE A 16 29.44 -5.47 -5.71
C ILE A 16 28.80 -4.09 -5.93
N LEU A 17 29.39 -3.24 -6.77
CA LEU A 17 28.84 -1.92 -7.10
C LEU A 17 27.45 -2.00 -7.74
N MET A 18 27.21 -2.98 -8.61
CA MET A 18 25.89 -3.23 -9.21
C MET A 18 24.87 -3.69 -8.16
N SER A 19 25.29 -4.48 -7.17
CA SER A 19 24.40 -4.94 -6.08
C SER A 19 24.02 -3.84 -5.08
N LEU A 20 24.85 -2.80 -4.91
CA LEU A 20 24.55 -1.70 -3.98
C LEU A 20 23.37 -0.83 -4.45
N ASN A 21 23.13 -0.72 -5.77
CA ASN A 21 21.95 -0.02 -6.29
C ASN A 21 20.64 -0.78 -6.05
N ALA A 22 20.72 -2.09 -5.79
CA ALA A 22 19.55 -2.95 -5.55
C ALA A 22 18.97 -2.81 -4.12
N LEU A 23 19.64 -2.06 -3.23
CA LEU A 23 19.20 -1.82 -1.85
C LEU A 23 18.59 -0.42 -1.65
N SER A 24 18.41 0.35 -2.73
CA SER A 24 17.72 1.63 -2.66
C SER A 24 16.23 1.43 -2.44
N ILE A 25 15.60 2.31 -1.65
CA ILE A 25 14.15 2.32 -1.53
C ILE A 25 13.55 2.89 -2.81
N GLN A 26 12.61 2.16 -3.40
CA GLN A 26 11.88 2.51 -4.61
C GLN A 26 10.39 2.62 -4.31
N ILE A 27 9.74 3.64 -4.86
CA ILE A 27 8.30 3.80 -4.76
C ILE A 27 7.72 3.80 -6.16
N SER A 28 6.73 2.94 -6.41
CA SER A 28 5.92 2.95 -7.63
C SER A 28 4.45 3.18 -7.28
N VAL A 29 3.71 3.72 -8.26
CA VAL A 29 2.26 3.90 -8.16
C VAL A 29 1.63 3.03 -9.24
N GLU A 30 0.75 2.15 -8.82
CA GLU A 30 -0.04 1.30 -9.72
C GLU A 30 -1.52 1.56 -9.52
N LYS A 31 -2.32 1.26 -10.54
CA LYS A 31 -3.78 1.34 -10.47
C LYS A 31 -4.32 -0.03 -10.77
N GLU A 32 -4.95 -0.65 -9.79
CA GLU A 32 -5.65 -1.93 -9.97
C GLU A 32 -7.11 -1.76 -9.60
N GLU A 33 -7.98 -2.54 -10.24
CA GLU A 33 -9.38 -2.59 -9.87
C GLU A 33 -9.52 -3.29 -8.52
N ILE A 34 -10.14 -2.62 -7.55
CA ILE A 34 -10.44 -3.18 -6.23
C ILE A 34 -11.91 -2.94 -5.96
N LEU A 35 -12.66 -4.03 -5.76
CA LEU A 35 -14.10 -3.99 -5.49
C LEU A 35 -14.38 -3.29 -4.16
N SER A 36 -15.26 -2.28 -4.17
CA SER A 36 -15.71 -1.55 -2.97
C SER A 36 -17.00 -2.09 -2.40
N VAL A 37 -17.22 -1.80 -1.12
CA VAL A 37 -18.54 -1.86 -0.49
C VAL A 37 -19.49 -0.79 -1.05
N ASP A 38 -20.63 -1.24 -1.56
CA ASP A 38 -21.60 -0.50 -2.37
C ASP A 38 -22.77 0.10 -1.54
N GLU A 39 -22.46 1.01 -0.61
CA GLU A 39 -23.42 2.07 -0.20
C GLU A 39 -23.08 3.43 -0.85
N LEU A 40 -22.04 3.45 -1.68
CA LEU A 40 -21.61 4.60 -2.47
C LEU A 40 -21.51 4.12 -3.92
N HIS A 41 -22.50 4.46 -4.75
CA HIS A 41 -22.58 4.21 -6.20
C HIS A 41 -21.42 4.83 -7.04
N ILE A 42 -20.25 5.07 -6.45
CA ILE A 42 -19.12 5.80 -7.03
C ILE A 42 -17.81 4.97 -6.99
N THR A 43 -17.76 3.79 -6.35
CA THR A 43 -16.45 3.18 -5.97
C THR A 43 -16.10 1.81 -6.58
N SER A 44 -16.53 1.49 -7.81
CA SER A 44 -15.58 0.78 -8.70
C SER A 44 -14.44 1.77 -8.99
N SER A 45 -13.53 1.87 -8.04
CA SER A 45 -12.34 2.70 -8.16
C SER A 45 -11.19 1.79 -8.54
N ASN A 46 -10.35 2.30 -9.43
CA ASN A 46 -8.98 1.82 -9.59
C ASN A 46 -8.13 2.67 -8.64
N PRO A 47 -8.12 2.39 -7.31
CA PRO A 47 -7.36 3.21 -6.38
C PRO A 47 -5.88 3.20 -6.74
N ASP A 48 -5.19 4.26 -6.34
CA ASP A 48 -3.74 4.26 -6.37
C ASP A 48 -3.22 3.26 -5.31
N ILE A 49 -2.33 2.37 -5.75
CA ILE A 49 -1.59 1.43 -4.93
C ILE A 49 -0.14 1.89 -4.95
N LEU A 50 0.32 2.44 -3.82
CA LEU A 50 1.71 2.85 -3.65
C LEU A 50 2.51 1.64 -3.19
N LYS A 51 3.46 1.17 -4.00
CA LYS A 51 4.36 0.06 -3.65
C LYS A 51 5.71 0.61 -3.22
N ILE A 52 6.08 0.38 -1.97
CA ILE A 52 7.36 0.79 -1.37
C ILE A 52 8.24 -0.45 -1.29
N ASN A 53 9.27 -0.53 -2.11
CA ASN A 53 10.19 -1.65 -2.23
C ASN A 53 11.57 -1.27 -1.68
N ASN A 54 12.14 -2.04 -0.75
CA ASN A 54 13.50 -1.82 -0.23
C ASN A 54 14.50 -2.92 -0.64
N GLY A 55 14.15 -3.76 -1.61
CA GLY A 55 14.93 -4.90 -2.07
C GLY A 55 14.73 -6.18 -1.25
N LEU A 56 14.08 -6.13 -0.09
CA LEU A 56 13.77 -7.28 0.76
C LEU A 56 12.27 -7.59 0.80
N PHE A 57 11.46 -6.55 0.99
CA PHE A 57 10.01 -6.64 1.03
C PHE A 57 9.38 -5.44 0.32
N ILE A 58 8.12 -5.63 -0.07
CA ILE A 58 7.26 -4.60 -0.64
C ILE A 58 6.15 -4.33 0.38
N ILE A 59 5.96 -3.05 0.68
CA ILE A 59 4.80 -2.55 1.43
C ILE A 59 3.87 -1.87 0.43
N GLU A 60 2.60 -2.25 0.43
CA GLU A 60 1.59 -1.57 -0.37
C GLU A 60 0.73 -0.67 0.51
N VAL A 61 0.44 0.54 0.03
CA VAL A 61 -0.44 1.53 0.67
C VAL A 61 -1.58 1.84 -0.27
N LEU A 62 -2.81 1.92 0.24
CA LEU A 62 -4.01 2.31 -0.51
C LEU A 62 -4.59 3.60 0.10
N PRO A 63 -4.07 4.78 -0.29
CA PRO A 63 -4.51 6.07 0.25
C PRO A 63 -6.02 6.28 0.13
N ASN A 64 -6.57 6.07 -1.08
CA ASN A 64 -7.98 6.31 -1.36
C ASN A 64 -8.93 5.31 -0.68
N ARG A 65 -8.39 4.29 0.01
CA ARG A 65 -9.15 3.35 0.85
C ARG A 65 -8.76 3.48 2.32
N GLY A 66 -8.05 4.53 2.72
CA GLY A 66 -7.67 4.76 4.11
C GLY A 66 -6.69 3.73 4.70
N ARG A 67 -6.10 2.87 3.88
CA ARG A 67 -5.18 1.82 4.34
C ARG A 67 -3.75 2.34 4.32
N VAL A 68 -3.21 2.58 5.51
CA VAL A 68 -1.83 3.04 5.71
C VAL A 68 -0.82 1.93 5.42
N ILE A 69 -1.23 0.67 5.60
CA ILE A 69 -0.55 -0.52 5.12
C ILE A 69 -1.63 -1.47 4.61
N TRP A 70 -1.70 -1.75 3.32
CA TRP A 70 -2.65 -2.69 2.77
C TRP A 70 -2.11 -4.12 2.75
N SER A 71 -0.88 -4.30 2.26
CA SER A 71 -0.22 -5.60 2.18
C SER A 71 1.28 -5.44 2.47
N VAL A 72 1.93 -6.54 2.89
CA VAL A 72 3.39 -6.59 3.06
C VAL A 72 3.87 -7.98 2.69
N TYR A 73 4.76 -8.09 1.71
CA TYR A 73 5.26 -9.37 1.21
C TYR A 73 6.75 -9.32 0.84
N PRO A 74 7.48 -10.45 0.93
CA PRO A 74 8.88 -10.48 0.53
C PRO A 74 9.02 -10.36 -0.99
N VAL A 75 10.05 -9.66 -1.47
CA VAL A 75 10.34 -9.55 -2.91
C VAL A 75 10.58 -10.92 -3.55
N SER A 76 11.08 -11.88 -2.77
CA SER A 76 11.35 -13.24 -3.23
C SER A 76 10.10 -14.12 -3.41
N ASN A 77 8.96 -13.76 -2.81
CA ASN A 77 7.72 -14.53 -2.88
C ASN A 77 6.50 -13.62 -2.71
N THR A 78 5.89 -13.22 -3.83
CA THR A 78 4.72 -12.33 -3.84
C THR A 78 3.41 -13.02 -3.45
N ASP A 79 3.40 -14.36 -3.35
CA ASP A 79 2.20 -15.13 -2.98
C ASP A 79 2.03 -15.23 -1.45
N GLU A 80 3.10 -14.95 -0.69
CA GLU A 80 3.06 -14.87 0.77
C GLU A 80 2.82 -13.45 1.24
N ASN A 81 2.04 -13.27 2.30
CA ASN A 81 1.85 -11.98 2.93
C ASN A 81 2.06 -12.08 4.44
N PHE A 82 2.76 -11.09 5.01
CA PHE A 82 3.03 -11.02 6.44
C PHE A 82 1.83 -10.51 7.24
N ILE A 83 0.87 -9.86 6.58
CA ILE A 83 -0.38 -9.42 7.17
C ILE A 83 -1.56 -9.98 6.40
N TYR A 84 -2.68 -10.14 7.10
CA TYR A 84 -3.93 -10.49 6.43
C TYR A 84 -4.45 -9.29 5.63
N PHE A 85 -4.79 -9.52 4.37
CA PHE A 85 -5.43 -8.56 3.47
C PHE A 85 -6.36 -9.31 2.53
N SER A 86 -7.33 -8.62 1.95
CA SER A 86 -8.22 -9.16 0.92
C SER A 86 -8.38 -8.14 -0.20
N LYS A 87 -8.25 -8.61 -1.45
CA LYS A 87 -8.63 -7.83 -2.63
C LYS A 87 -10.15 -7.86 -2.86
N ASP A 88 -10.79 -8.96 -2.47
CA ASP A 88 -12.22 -9.14 -2.59
C ASP A 88 -12.93 -8.71 -1.31
N PRO A 89 -14.03 -7.94 -1.41
CA PRO A 89 -14.83 -7.60 -0.25
C PRO A 89 -15.51 -8.84 0.31
N TYR A 90 -15.60 -8.91 1.64
CA TYR A 90 -16.39 -9.91 2.33
C TYR A 90 -17.87 -9.59 2.22
N ILE A 91 -18.66 -10.53 1.73
CA ILE A 91 -20.11 -10.39 1.63
C ILE A 91 -20.73 -10.88 2.94
N LEU A 92 -21.32 -9.97 3.72
CA LEU A 92 -22.08 -10.37 4.90
C LEU A 92 -23.36 -11.10 4.48
N PRO A 93 -23.73 -12.19 5.15
CA PRO A 93 -24.90 -12.98 4.81
C PRO A 93 -26.24 -12.35 5.23
N PHE A 94 -26.22 -11.14 5.80
CA PHE A 94 -27.42 -10.46 6.29
C PHE A 94 -27.90 -9.46 5.23
N MET A 95 -29.20 -9.50 4.93
CA MET A 95 -29.81 -8.65 3.92
C MET A 95 -30.02 -7.23 4.47
N ASP A 96 -29.53 -6.24 3.74
CA ASP A 96 -30.15 -4.92 3.72
C ASP A 96 -31.52 -5.03 3.03
N GLU A 97 -32.58 -4.45 3.58
CA GLU A 97 -33.92 -4.47 2.99
C GLU A 97 -33.99 -3.70 1.65
N ILE A 98 -32.97 -2.89 1.34
CA ILE A 98 -32.92 -2.04 0.14
C ILE A 98 -31.96 -2.61 -0.93
N THR A 99 -30.74 -3.02 -0.55
CA THR A 99 -29.70 -3.51 -1.48
C THR A 99 -29.46 -5.03 -1.42
N SER A 100 -30.04 -5.72 -0.42
CA SER A 100 -29.94 -7.17 -0.18
C SER A 100 -28.53 -7.75 0.06
N GLN A 101 -27.46 -6.93 0.08
CA GLN A 101 -26.10 -7.40 0.40
C GLN A 101 -25.27 -6.30 1.09
N TYR A 102 -24.80 -6.58 2.31
CA TYR A 102 -23.75 -5.77 2.94
C TYR A 102 -22.38 -6.33 2.56
N PHE A 103 -21.44 -5.45 2.22
CA PHE A 103 -20.06 -5.82 1.94
C PHE A 103 -19.13 -5.20 2.98
N PHE A 104 -17.99 -5.82 3.28
CA PHE A 104 -16.95 -5.29 4.17
C PHE A 104 -15.56 -5.58 3.61
N GLU A 105 -14.71 -4.56 3.50
CA GLU A 105 -13.30 -4.76 3.19
C GLU A 105 -12.53 -5.21 4.44
N LEU A 106 -11.87 -6.36 4.38
CA LEU A 106 -11.11 -6.91 5.51
C LEU A 106 -9.60 -6.88 5.27
N GLY A 107 -8.88 -6.69 6.37
CA GLY A 107 -7.43 -6.72 6.40
C GLY A 107 -6.75 -5.39 6.04
N GLY A 108 -5.42 -5.47 5.95
CA GLY A 108 -4.56 -4.31 6.04
C GLY A 108 -4.59 -3.69 7.44
N SER A 109 -3.99 -2.51 7.53
CA SER A 109 -3.95 -1.64 8.70
C SER A 109 -4.38 -0.24 8.30
N TYR A 110 -5.13 0.39 9.20
CA TYR A 110 -5.59 1.76 9.07
C TYR A 110 -5.58 2.42 10.44
N LEU A 111 -5.61 3.75 10.44
CA LEU A 111 -5.80 4.51 11.67
C LEU A 111 -7.29 4.85 11.82
N SER A 112 -7.80 4.65 13.02
CA SER A 112 -9.19 4.97 13.36
C SER A 112 -9.41 6.45 13.63
N GLU A 113 -8.37 7.29 13.55
CA GLU A 113 -8.42 8.72 13.85
C GLU A 113 -8.37 9.58 12.58
N PRO A 114 -9.24 10.61 12.46
CA PRO A 114 -10.35 10.92 13.37
C PRO A 114 -11.41 9.81 13.38
N TRP A 115 -11.99 9.56 14.56
CA TRP A 115 -13.09 8.59 14.70
C TRP A 115 -14.18 8.87 13.67
N ASN A 116 -14.56 7.85 12.91
CA ASN A 116 -15.64 7.96 11.95
C ASN A 116 -16.94 7.51 12.63
N PRO A 117 -17.90 8.41 12.87
CA PRO A 117 -19.17 8.02 13.47
C PRO A 117 -20.05 7.16 12.53
N ARG A 118 -19.68 7.03 11.25
CA ARG A 118 -20.32 6.15 10.27
C ARG A 118 -19.52 4.86 10.06
N SER A 119 -20.20 3.79 9.64
CA SER A 119 -19.62 2.47 9.34
C SER A 119 -18.62 2.44 8.19
N ASN A 120 -18.27 3.57 7.57
CA ASN A 120 -17.33 3.65 6.44
C ASN A 120 -15.88 3.85 6.91
N GLN A 121 -15.44 3.13 7.94
CA GLN A 121 -14.02 3.08 8.28
C GLN A 121 -13.25 2.10 7.40
N PRO A 122 -11.98 2.42 7.09
CA PRO A 122 -11.30 3.70 7.35
C PRO A 122 -11.71 4.82 6.39
N TYR A 123 -11.53 6.07 6.82
CA TYR A 123 -11.71 7.23 5.94
C TYR A 123 -10.74 7.18 4.76
N PRO A 124 -11.21 7.41 3.51
CA PRO A 124 -10.31 7.57 2.39
C PRO A 124 -9.44 8.82 2.61
N TYR A 125 -8.13 8.71 2.35
CA TYR A 125 -7.27 9.87 2.23
C TYR A 125 -7.46 10.44 0.82
N GLU A 126 -7.89 11.70 0.75
CA GLU A 126 -8.20 12.39 -0.51
C GLU A 126 -6.91 12.82 -1.22
N GLU A 127 -5.88 13.13 -0.44
CA GLU A 127 -4.59 13.60 -0.93
C GLU A 127 -3.46 12.77 -0.30
N TYR A 128 -2.38 12.59 -1.06
CA TYR A 128 -1.14 12.03 -0.55
C TYR A 128 0.07 12.68 -1.20
N ASN A 129 1.19 12.69 -0.46
CA ASN A 129 2.48 13.16 -0.95
C ASN A 129 3.56 12.10 -0.70
N VAL A 130 4.42 11.90 -1.70
CA VAL A 130 5.51 10.93 -1.66
C VAL A 130 6.83 11.66 -1.63
N ILE A 131 7.63 11.40 -0.60
CA ILE A 131 8.99 11.92 -0.45
C ILE A 131 9.94 10.72 -0.43
N GLN A 132 10.86 10.67 -1.39
CA GLN A 132 11.79 9.56 -1.55
C GLN A 132 13.24 10.05 -1.51
N SER A 133 14.07 9.30 -0.80
CA SER A 133 15.53 9.38 -0.82
C SER A 133 16.10 7.95 -0.86
N ASP A 134 17.41 7.82 -1.08
CA ASP A 134 18.05 6.51 -1.28
C ASP A 134 17.73 5.48 -0.18
N ASN A 135 17.62 5.93 1.08
CA ASN A 135 17.44 5.08 2.26
C ASN A 135 16.12 5.31 3.01
N GLU A 136 15.27 6.21 2.53
CA GLU A 136 14.03 6.57 3.22
C GLU A 136 12.93 6.91 2.23
N ALA A 137 11.75 6.31 2.43
CA ALA A 137 10.51 6.66 1.79
C ALA A 137 9.53 7.18 2.85
N ARG A 138 8.90 8.31 2.58
CA ARG A 138 7.77 8.83 3.36
C ARG A 138 6.57 8.98 2.46
N VAL A 139 5.48 8.34 2.84
CA VAL A 139 4.16 8.55 2.26
C VAL A 139 3.38 9.31 3.31
N ILE A 140 2.99 10.55 2.98
CA ILE A 140 2.18 11.41 3.84
C ILE A 140 0.76 11.34 3.30
N LEU A 141 -0.18 10.94 4.14
CA LEU A 141 -1.58 10.74 3.80
C LEU A 141 -2.41 11.83 4.48
N GLU A 142 -3.26 12.53 3.73
CA GLU A 142 -4.06 13.64 4.21
C GLU A 142 -5.55 13.41 3.91
N GLY A 143 -6.38 13.55 4.95
CA GLY A 143 -7.81 13.28 4.88
C GLY A 143 -8.60 14.12 5.87
N MET A 144 -9.91 14.24 5.65
CA MET A 144 -10.80 15.04 6.49
C MET A 144 -12.03 14.23 6.88
N ASN A 145 -12.38 14.23 8.17
CA ASN A 145 -13.70 13.80 8.61
C ASN A 145 -14.72 14.88 8.20
N PRO A 146 -15.65 14.59 7.28
CA PRO A 146 -16.60 15.59 6.77
C PRO A 146 -17.71 15.94 7.79
N THR A 147 -17.90 15.11 8.82
CA THR A 147 -18.92 15.32 9.85
C THR A 147 -18.45 16.33 10.89
N GLU A 148 -17.19 16.21 11.31
CA GLU A 148 -16.61 17.02 12.40
C GLU A 148 -15.62 18.09 11.88
N ASN A 149 -15.32 18.09 10.57
CA ASN A 149 -14.29 18.93 9.94
C ASN A 149 -12.90 18.78 10.57
N ILE A 150 -12.57 17.59 11.08
CA ILE A 150 -11.26 17.26 11.64
C ILE A 150 -10.36 16.73 10.53
N ARG A 151 -9.15 17.29 10.41
CA ARG A 151 -8.13 16.81 9.45
C ARG A 151 -7.17 15.84 10.12
N ALA A 152 -6.95 14.69 9.48
CA ALA A 152 -5.85 13.78 9.81
C ALA A 152 -4.73 13.92 8.80
N ARG A 153 -3.50 13.84 9.31
CA ARG A 153 -2.28 13.74 8.55
C ARG A 153 -1.43 12.63 9.16
N VAL A 154 -1.09 11.64 8.35
CA VAL A 154 -0.41 10.41 8.78
C VAL A 154 0.83 10.18 7.94
#